data_AF-A0A6B1HEH6-F1
#
_entry.id   AF-A0A6B1HEH6-F1
#
_cell.length_a   1.000
_cell.length_b   1.000
_cell.length_c   1.000
_cell.angle_alpha   90.00
_cell.angle_beta   90.00
_cell.angle_gamma   90.00
#
_symmetry.space_group_name_H-M   'P 1'
#
loop_
_entity.id
_entity.type
_entity.pdbx_description
1 polymer ?
#
loop_
_entity_poly.entity_id
_entity_poly.type
_entity_poly.pdbx_seq_one_letter_code
_entity_poly.pdbx_strand_id
1 'polypeptide(L)'
;MAAAYARVDAEEAFDWLLAQSVEAQRRSVSMVVSRLVDMSPEAALAQIERIDDHSRPALYRSAFSAWSRYDPDAANAFLGQIPTSERDPAINGMLQQTLFAGNVRSAERLFDRIVDEETRRQAATTMYMHLSRTDPDRAERYRELSSMTIAEDGSITISLPAQGF
;
A
#
# COMPACT_ATOMS: atom_id res chain seq x y z
N MET A 1 2.77 17.39 26.96
CA MET A 1 3.97 18.07 26.41
C MET A 1 4.79 17.14 25.52
N ALA A 2 5.22 15.96 25.96
CA ALA A 2 6.02 15.04 25.14
C ALA A 2 5.41 14.65 23.77
N ALA A 3 4.10 14.41 23.70
CA ALA A 3 3.41 14.08 22.43
C ALA A 3 3.37 15.25 21.42
N ALA A 4 3.31 16.50 21.91
CA ALA A 4 3.32 17.67 21.05
C ALA A 4 4.72 17.90 20.43
N TYR A 5 5.79 17.72 21.22
CA TYR A 5 7.16 17.78 20.71
C TYR A 5 7.46 16.64 19.72
N ALA A 6 7.05 15.41 20.05
CA ALA A 6 7.24 14.26 19.17
C ALA A 6 6.54 14.42 17.80
N ARG A 7 5.45 15.21 17.76
CA ARG A 7 4.73 15.57 16.53
C ARG A 7 5.49 16.60 15.71
N VAL A 8 5.90 17.70 16.34
CA VAL A 8 6.71 18.74 15.69
C VAL A 8 7.98 18.13 15.09
N ASP A 9 8.70 17.29 15.85
CA ASP A 9 9.91 16.63 15.37
C ASP A 9 9.67 15.75 14.12
N ALA A 10 8.51 15.09 14.04
CA ALA A 10 8.17 14.23 12.90
C ALA A 10 7.75 15.04 11.67
N GLU A 11 7.02 16.15 11.86
CA GLU A 11 6.67 17.07 10.79
C GLU A 11 7.93 17.75 10.23
N GLU A 12 8.84 18.23 11.08
CA GLU A 12 10.12 18.80 10.66
C GLU A 12 11.02 17.78 9.96
N ALA A 13 11.07 16.54 10.47
CA ALA A 13 11.82 15.45 9.82
C ALA A 13 11.24 15.09 8.45
N PHE A 14 9.92 15.15 8.30
CA PHE A 14 9.24 14.94 7.02
C PHE A 14 9.63 16.01 6.01
N ASP A 15 9.52 17.28 6.39
CA ASP A 15 9.88 18.42 5.55
C ASP A 15 11.36 18.39 5.16
N TRP A 16 12.24 18.08 6.11
CA TRP A 16 13.68 17.95 5.84
C TRP A 16 13.97 16.81 4.87
N LEU A 17 13.32 15.65 5.01
CA LEU A 17 13.49 14.53 4.09
C LEU A 17 13.00 14.88 2.68
N LEU A 18 11.89 15.60 2.55
CA LEU A 18 11.39 16.07 1.25
C LEU A 18 12.37 17.01 0.53
N ALA A 19 13.21 17.72 1.28
CA ALA A 19 14.25 18.60 0.73
C ALA A 19 15.55 17.86 0.31
N GLN A 20 15.69 16.56 0.58
CA GLN A 20 16.88 15.74 0.26
C GLN A 20 16.66 14.88 -1.00
N SER A 21 17.72 14.32 -1.61
CA SER A 21 17.67 13.58 -2.88
C SER A 21 16.82 12.28 -2.86
N VAL A 22 16.33 11.90 -4.06
CA VAL A 22 15.27 10.91 -4.32
C VAL A 22 15.54 9.49 -3.75
N GLU A 23 16.77 9.00 -3.79
CA GLU A 23 17.09 7.63 -3.32
C GLU A 23 17.11 7.48 -1.79
N ALA A 24 17.54 8.50 -1.03
CA ALA A 24 17.58 8.45 0.44
C ALA A 24 16.20 8.68 1.08
N GLN A 25 15.27 9.28 0.32
CA GLN A 25 13.92 9.61 0.73
C GLN A 25 13.03 8.38 0.95
N ARG A 26 12.97 7.42 0.03
CA ARG A 26 11.84 6.46 0.00
C ARG A 26 11.68 5.64 1.29
N ARG A 27 12.77 5.13 1.86
CA ARG A 27 12.72 4.32 3.10
C ARG A 27 12.50 5.19 4.34
N SER A 28 13.13 6.37 4.36
CA SER A 28 13.08 7.32 5.47
C SER A 28 11.71 7.99 5.58
N VAL A 29 11.12 8.37 4.44
CA VAL A 29 9.79 8.97 4.36
C VAL A 29 8.71 7.98 4.80
N SER A 30 8.76 6.69 4.42
CA SER A 30 7.79 5.71 4.93
C SER A 30 7.86 5.53 6.46
N MET A 31 9.05 5.63 7.06
CA MET A 31 9.19 5.56 8.53
C MET A 31 8.59 6.79 9.21
N VAL A 32 8.83 7.99 8.66
CA VAL A 32 8.25 9.23 9.20
C VAL A 32 6.74 9.25 9.00
N VAL A 33 6.22 8.84 7.84
CA VAL A 33 4.77 8.66 7.60
C VAL A 33 4.14 7.72 8.61
N SER A 34 4.78 6.59 8.91
CA SER A 34 4.27 5.65 9.91
C SER A 34 4.16 6.32 11.29
N ARG A 35 5.17 7.10 11.69
CA ARG A 35 5.15 7.85 12.95
C ARG A 35 4.09 8.95 12.96
N LEU A 36 3.90 9.65 11.85
CA LEU A 36 2.84 10.65 11.71
C LEU A 36 1.46 10.01 11.86
N VAL A 37 1.24 8.87 11.21
CA VAL A 37 -0.01 8.10 11.31
C VAL A 37 -0.27 7.61 12.74
N ASP A 38 0.76 7.15 13.46
CA ASP A 38 0.62 6.73 14.86
C ASP A 38 0.13 7.87 15.77
N MET A 39 0.38 9.13 15.42
CA MET A 39 -0.05 10.29 16.20
C MET A 39 -1.40 10.86 15.74
N SER A 40 -1.57 11.02 14.43
CA SER A 40 -2.81 11.48 13.81
C SER A 40 -2.80 11.11 12.33
N PRO A 41 -3.56 10.08 11.92
CA PRO A 41 -3.65 9.68 10.53
C PRO A 41 -4.09 10.82 9.62
N GLU A 42 -5.08 11.61 10.02
CA GLU A 42 -5.61 12.72 9.22
C GLU A 42 -4.55 13.82 9.01
N ALA A 43 -3.77 14.14 10.04
CA ALA A 43 -2.67 15.09 9.91
C ALA A 43 -1.57 14.55 8.99
N ALA A 44 -1.25 13.25 9.07
CA ALA A 44 -0.29 12.62 8.18
C ALA A 44 -0.74 12.71 6.71
N LEU A 45 -2.02 12.44 6.45
CA LEU A 45 -2.60 12.54 5.10
C LEU A 45 -2.58 13.98 4.58
N ALA A 46 -2.91 14.97 5.41
CA ALA A 46 -2.82 16.39 5.04
C ALA A 46 -1.38 16.82 4.67
N GLN A 47 -0.35 16.20 5.26
CA GLN A 47 1.04 16.43 4.86
C GLN A 47 1.37 15.76 3.52
N ILE A 48 0.88 14.53 3.30
CA ILE A 48 1.07 13.82 2.03
C ILE A 48 0.44 14.59 0.87
N GLU A 49 -0.72 15.23 1.08
CA GLU A 49 -1.38 16.08 0.08
C GLU A 49 -0.54 17.29 -0.39
N ARG A 50 0.52 17.66 0.33
CA ARG A 50 1.41 18.76 -0.06
C ARG A 50 2.57 18.32 -0.97
N ILE A 51 2.77 17.01 -1.11
CA ILE A 51 3.85 16.42 -1.92
C ILE A 51 3.45 16.42 -3.39
N ASP A 52 4.42 16.28 -4.30
CA ASP A 52 4.15 16.04 -5.71
C ASP A 52 3.24 14.82 -5.94
N ASP A 53 2.33 14.94 -6.91
CA ASP A 53 1.36 13.90 -7.25
C ASP A 53 2.02 12.56 -7.63
N HIS A 54 3.24 12.59 -8.16
CA HIS A 54 3.97 11.38 -8.55
C HIS A 54 4.37 10.52 -7.34
N SER A 55 4.70 11.14 -6.21
CA SER A 55 5.16 10.44 -5.00
C SER A 55 4.01 10.08 -4.05
N ARG A 56 2.86 10.77 -4.12
CA ARG A 56 1.69 10.53 -3.25
C ARG A 56 1.22 9.07 -3.21
N PRO A 57 1.07 8.34 -4.33
CA PRO A 57 0.58 6.96 -4.30
C PRO A 57 1.37 6.04 -3.36
N ALA A 58 2.70 6.17 -3.38
CA ALA A 58 3.58 5.37 -2.53
C ALA A 58 3.43 5.72 -1.03
N LEU A 59 3.18 6.99 -0.73
CA LEU A 59 2.99 7.48 0.63
C LEU A 59 1.62 7.10 1.18
N TYR A 60 0.57 7.21 0.36
CA TYR A 60 -0.77 6.72 0.70
C TYR A 60 -0.77 5.22 0.99
N ARG A 61 -0.11 4.41 0.15
CA ARG A 61 0.11 2.98 0.42
C ARG A 61 0.78 2.75 1.78
N SER A 62 1.83 3.50 2.09
CA SER A 62 2.56 3.35 3.36
C SER A 62 1.72 3.79 4.56
N ALA A 63 1.04 4.93 4.46
CA ALA A 63 0.21 5.50 5.51
C ALA A 63 -0.97 4.57 5.86
N PHE A 64 -1.69 4.07 4.86
CA PHE A 64 -2.84 3.19 5.09
C PHE A 64 -2.42 1.78 5.52
N SER A 65 -1.24 1.31 5.13
CA SER A 65 -0.66 0.08 5.71
C SER A 65 -0.40 0.26 7.21
N ALA A 66 0.23 1.37 7.61
CA ALA A 66 0.49 1.69 9.02
C ALA A 66 -0.81 1.90 9.80
N TRP A 67 -1.77 2.65 9.27
CA TRP A 67 -3.04 2.92 9.93
C TRP A 67 -3.84 1.64 10.14
N SER A 68 -3.93 0.79 9.11
CA SER A 68 -4.66 -0.48 9.15
C SER A 68 -4.11 -1.47 10.18
N ARG A 69 -2.83 -1.33 10.57
CA ARG A 69 -2.23 -2.14 11.63
C ARG A 69 -2.87 -1.89 13.00
N TYR A 70 -3.34 -0.68 13.26
CA TYR A 70 -3.89 -0.29 14.56
C TYR A 70 -5.41 -0.08 14.53
N ASP A 71 -5.94 0.51 13.45
CA ASP A 71 -7.36 0.78 13.29
C ASP A 71 -7.78 0.54 11.82
N PRO A 72 -7.99 -0.74 11.44
CA PRO A 72 -8.38 -1.10 10.08
C PRO A 72 -9.75 -0.57 9.69
N ASP A 73 -10.67 -0.40 10.65
CA ASP A 73 -12.03 0.08 10.37
C ASP A 73 -12.03 1.58 10.05
N ALA A 74 -11.30 2.39 10.83
CA ALA A 74 -11.14 3.83 10.55
C ALA A 74 -10.40 4.06 9.23
N ALA A 75 -9.29 3.34 9.00
CA ALA A 75 -8.57 3.40 7.73
C ALA A 75 -9.51 3.06 6.55
N ASN A 76 -10.32 2.01 6.68
CA ASN A 76 -11.24 1.57 5.64
C ASN A 76 -12.33 2.62 5.35
N ALA A 77 -12.86 3.25 6.39
CA ALA A 77 -13.86 4.32 6.26
C ALA A 77 -13.28 5.55 5.56
N PHE A 78 -12.01 5.88 5.81
CA PHE A 78 -11.37 7.06 5.22
C PHE A 78 -11.07 6.92 3.72
N LEU A 79 -11.00 5.70 3.17
CA LEU A 79 -10.76 5.48 1.73
C LEU A 79 -11.75 6.24 0.81
N GLY A 80 -12.98 6.50 1.28
CA GLY A 80 -13.98 7.26 0.54
C GLY A 80 -13.68 8.76 0.43
N GLN A 81 -12.74 9.27 1.22
CA GLN A 81 -12.35 10.69 1.27
C GLN A 81 -11.18 11.02 0.34
N ILE A 82 -10.50 10.01 -0.22
CA ILE A 82 -9.32 10.21 -1.05
C ILE A 82 -9.61 9.91 -2.53
N PRO A 83 -8.92 10.59 -3.48
CA PRO A 83 -9.06 10.35 -4.91
C PRO A 83 -8.75 8.91 -5.30
N THR A 84 -9.36 8.40 -6.38
CA THR A 84 -9.14 7.02 -6.83
C THR A 84 -7.66 6.72 -7.12
N SER A 85 -6.90 7.68 -7.65
CA SER A 85 -5.45 7.54 -7.91
C SER A 85 -4.66 7.18 -6.66
N GLU A 86 -5.09 7.66 -5.49
CA GLU A 86 -4.46 7.42 -4.20
C GLU A 86 -5.11 6.25 -3.43
N ARG A 87 -6.40 6.03 -3.69
CA ARG A 87 -7.22 5.02 -3.04
C ARG A 87 -6.76 3.61 -3.32
N ASP A 88 -6.43 3.29 -4.57
CA ASP A 88 -6.03 1.94 -4.94
C ASP A 88 -4.67 1.55 -4.33
N PRO A 89 -3.63 2.42 -4.36
CA PRO A 89 -2.42 2.24 -3.58
C PRO A 89 -2.66 2.09 -2.07
N ALA A 90 -3.56 2.90 -1.50
CA ALA A 90 -3.95 2.80 -0.09
C ALA A 90 -4.59 1.44 0.22
N ILE A 91 -5.56 1.00 -0.59
CA ILE A 91 -6.21 -0.32 -0.50
C ILE A 91 -5.16 -1.43 -0.57
N ASN A 92 -4.20 -1.36 -1.51
CA ASN A 92 -3.14 -2.36 -1.63
C ASN A 92 -2.24 -2.41 -0.38
N GLY A 93 -1.96 -1.27 0.26
CA GLY A 93 -1.28 -1.21 1.55
C GLY A 93 -2.07 -1.91 2.67
N MET A 94 -3.37 -1.61 2.77
CA MET A 94 -4.26 -2.27 3.73
C MET A 94 -4.39 -3.77 3.48
N LEU A 95 -4.47 -4.18 2.22
CA LEU A 95 -4.58 -5.58 1.81
C LEU A 95 -3.36 -6.36 2.29
N GLN A 96 -2.16 -5.84 2.08
CA GLN A 96 -0.91 -6.45 2.53
C GLN A 96 -0.89 -6.64 4.05
N GLN A 97 -1.28 -5.60 4.79
CA GLN A 97 -1.37 -5.66 6.25
C GLN A 97 -2.42 -6.69 6.72
N THR A 98 -3.57 -6.76 6.03
CA THR A 98 -4.67 -7.68 6.35
C THR A 98 -4.29 -9.14 6.07
N LEU A 99 -3.57 -9.40 4.97
CA LEU A 99 -2.99 -10.71 4.68
C LEU A 99 -1.98 -11.14 5.73
N PHE A 100 -1.09 -10.23 6.14
CA PHE A 100 -0.10 -10.52 7.17
C PHE A 100 -0.75 -10.87 8.52
N ALA A 101 -1.89 -10.25 8.83
CA ALA A 101 -2.70 -10.58 9.99
C ALA A 101 -3.48 -11.91 9.85
N GLY A 102 -3.36 -12.63 8.72
CA GLY A 102 -4.00 -13.91 8.46
C GLY A 102 -5.48 -13.82 8.06
N ASN A 103 -6.00 -12.61 7.80
CA ASN A 103 -7.41 -12.41 7.47
C ASN A 103 -7.64 -12.39 5.96
N VAL A 104 -7.46 -13.55 5.32
CA VAL A 104 -7.57 -13.70 3.85
C VAL A 104 -8.89 -13.12 3.33
N ARG A 105 -10.05 -13.48 3.90
CA ARG A 105 -11.36 -13.00 3.43
C ARG A 105 -11.48 -11.48 3.41
N SER A 106 -10.87 -10.79 4.38
CA SER A 106 -10.89 -9.32 4.39
C SER A 106 -9.94 -8.73 3.36
N ALA A 107 -8.79 -9.37 3.13
CA ALA A 107 -7.90 -9.01 2.04
C ALA A 107 -8.56 -9.19 0.65
N GLU A 108 -9.36 -10.24 0.46
CA GLU A 108 -10.13 -10.45 -0.78
C GLU A 108 -11.15 -9.32 -1.02
N ARG A 109 -11.85 -8.88 0.03
CA ARG A 109 -12.79 -7.74 -0.06
C ARG A 109 -12.08 -6.43 -0.40
N LEU A 110 -10.85 -6.23 0.10
CA LEU A 110 -10.02 -5.09 -0.28
C LEU A 110 -9.58 -5.21 -1.74
N PHE A 111 -9.13 -6.40 -2.17
CA PHE A 111 -8.72 -6.67 -3.55
C PHE A 111 -9.83 -6.34 -4.55
N ASP A 112 -11.06 -6.75 -4.28
CA ASP A 112 -12.19 -6.54 -5.18
C ASP A 112 -12.52 -5.06 -5.41
N ARG A 113 -12.06 -4.16 -4.51
CA ARG A 113 -12.25 -2.71 -4.60
C ARG A 113 -11.17 -1.97 -5.38
N ILE A 114 -10.08 -2.64 -5.76
CA ILE A 114 -9.00 -2.05 -6.58
C ILE A 114 -9.49 -1.99 -8.04
N VAL A 115 -9.53 -0.79 -8.61
CA VAL A 115 -10.06 -0.54 -9.96
C VAL A 115 -8.93 -0.44 -10.98
N ASP A 116 -7.83 0.22 -10.62
CA ASP A 116 -6.62 0.34 -11.42
C ASP A 116 -6.01 -1.04 -11.71
N GLU A 117 -5.86 -1.36 -13.00
CA GLU A 117 -5.44 -2.70 -13.44
C GLU A 117 -4.01 -3.03 -12.99
N GLU A 118 -3.12 -2.04 -12.98
CA GLU A 118 -1.73 -2.24 -12.55
C GLU A 118 -1.66 -2.57 -11.06
N THR A 119 -2.32 -1.76 -10.22
CA THR A 119 -2.41 -1.99 -8.78
C THR A 119 -3.12 -3.32 -8.48
N ARG A 120 -4.16 -3.66 -9.26
CA ARG A 120 -4.88 -4.94 -9.12
C ARG A 120 -3.99 -6.12 -9.43
N ARG A 121 -3.15 -6.04 -10.47
CA ARG A 121 -2.18 -7.08 -10.82
C ARG A 121 -1.14 -7.26 -9.71
N GLN A 122 -0.60 -6.16 -9.17
CA GLN A 122 0.35 -6.19 -8.05
C GLN A 122 -0.26 -6.79 -6.78
N ALA A 123 -1.52 -6.44 -6.48
CA ALA A 123 -2.25 -7.03 -5.36
C ALA A 123 -2.50 -8.52 -5.59
N ALA A 124 -2.80 -8.95 -6.83
CA ALA A 124 -2.97 -10.36 -7.18
C ALA A 124 -1.66 -11.14 -6.99
N THR A 125 -0.52 -10.60 -7.43
CA THR A 125 0.80 -11.20 -7.15
C THR A 125 1.02 -11.37 -5.65
N THR A 126 0.67 -10.36 -4.85
CA THR A 126 0.81 -10.42 -3.39
C THR A 126 -0.08 -11.52 -2.78
N MET A 127 -1.34 -11.59 -3.20
CA MET A 127 -2.30 -12.62 -2.76
C MET A 127 -1.80 -14.02 -3.14
N TYR A 128 -1.37 -14.22 -4.39
CA TYR A 128 -0.81 -15.48 -4.88
C TYR A 128 0.39 -15.93 -4.04
N MET A 129 1.37 -15.05 -3.83
CA MET A 129 2.59 -15.38 -3.09
C MET A 129 2.31 -15.76 -1.63
N HIS A 130 1.33 -15.10 -0.99
CA HIS A 130 0.92 -15.44 0.36
C HIS A 130 0.16 -16.78 0.42
N LEU A 131 -0.83 -16.95 -0.47
CA LEU A 131 -1.72 -18.10 -0.46
C LEU A 131 -1.09 -19.37 -0.99
N SER A 132 -0.06 -19.29 -1.84
CA SER A 132 0.65 -20.48 -2.35
C SER A 132 1.18 -21.38 -1.24
N ARG A 133 1.43 -20.82 -0.05
CA ARG A 133 1.95 -21.55 1.12
C ARG A 133 0.85 -22.05 2.06
N THR A 134 -0.33 -21.45 2.03
CA THR A 134 -1.38 -21.65 3.05
C THR A 134 -2.67 -22.21 2.48
N ASP A 135 -2.98 -21.90 1.23
CA ASP A 135 -4.20 -22.28 0.51
C ASP A 135 -3.93 -22.25 -1.02
N PRO A 136 -3.29 -23.30 -1.59
CA PRO A 136 -2.92 -23.35 -3.01
C PRO A 136 -4.13 -23.26 -3.95
N ASP A 137 -5.27 -23.83 -3.57
CA ASP A 137 -6.49 -23.80 -4.38
C ASP A 137 -6.99 -22.36 -4.54
N ARG A 138 -6.97 -21.56 -3.46
CA ARG A 138 -7.27 -20.12 -3.57
C ARG A 138 -6.20 -19.32 -4.28
N ALA A 139 -4.93 -19.71 -4.15
CA ALA A 139 -3.81 -19.01 -4.79
C ALA A 139 -3.98 -18.95 -6.32
N GLU A 140 -4.51 -20.02 -6.92
CA GLU A 140 -4.62 -20.15 -8.37
C GLU A 140 -5.41 -19.02 -9.04
N ARG A 141 -6.53 -18.60 -8.42
CA ARG A 141 -7.30 -17.42 -8.86
C ARG A 141 -6.41 -16.19 -9.00
N TYR A 142 -5.51 -15.97 -8.05
CA TYR A 142 -4.65 -14.79 -8.02
C TYR A 142 -3.44 -14.92 -8.94
N ARG A 143 -3.00 -16.14 -9.23
CA ARG A 143 -2.00 -16.40 -10.28
C ARG A 143 -2.50 -15.90 -11.64
N GLU A 144 -3.73 -16.28 -12.01
CA GLU A 144 -4.35 -15.85 -13.26
C GLU A 144 -4.52 -14.33 -13.31
N LEU A 145 -5.06 -13.72 -12.26
CA LEU A 145 -5.28 -12.28 -12.16
C LEU A 145 -3.99 -11.45 -12.11
N SER A 146 -2.89 -12.05 -11.70
CA SER A 146 -1.56 -11.42 -11.72
C SER A 146 -0.89 -11.47 -13.09
N SER A 147 -1.48 -12.18 -14.06
CA SER A 147 -0.87 -12.50 -15.35
C SER A 147 0.49 -13.20 -15.22
N MET A 148 0.70 -13.93 -14.11
CA MET A 148 1.91 -14.71 -13.86
C MET A 148 1.82 -16.04 -14.62
N THR A 149 2.75 -16.23 -15.55
CA THR A 149 3.03 -17.53 -16.16
C THR A 149 4.12 -18.21 -15.37
N ILE A 150 3.84 -19.40 -14.85
CA ILE A 150 4.84 -20.26 -14.21
C ILE A 150 5.26 -21.27 -15.26
N ALA A 151 6.52 -21.22 -15.68
CA ALA A 151 7.05 -22.21 -16.60
C ALA A 151 7.25 -23.56 -15.87
N GLU A 152 7.36 -24.65 -16.64
CA GLU A 152 7.50 -26.00 -16.09
C GLU A 152 8.77 -26.19 -15.23
N ASP A 153 9.78 -25.33 -15.42
CA ASP A 153 11.01 -25.29 -14.62
C ASP A 153 10.88 -24.52 -13.30
N GLY A 154 9.70 -24.01 -12.99
CA GLY A 154 9.41 -23.21 -11.79
C GLY A 154 9.79 -21.73 -11.92
N SER A 155 10.23 -21.26 -13.10
CA SER A 155 10.49 -19.85 -13.32
C SER A 155 9.18 -19.05 -13.45
N ILE A 156 9.15 -17.86 -12.85
CA ILE A 156 8.00 -16.96 -12.84
C ILE A 156 8.26 -15.88 -13.88
N THR A 157 7.39 -15.78 -14.89
CA THR A 157 7.40 -14.69 -15.87
C THR A 157 6.08 -13.92 -15.81
N ILE A 158 6.16 -12.60 -15.66
CA ILE A 158 4.99 -11.71 -15.72
C ILE A 158 4.79 -11.32 -17.18
N SER A 159 3.71 -11.78 -17.82
CA SER A 159 3.38 -11.34 -19.17
C SER A 159 2.82 -9.92 -19.12
N LEU A 160 3.50 -8.98 -19.79
CA LEU A 160 2.93 -7.65 -20.06
C LEU A 160 1.85 -7.81 -21.14
N PRO A 161 0.70 -7.13 -21.04
CA PRO A 161 -0.26 -7.09 -22.12
C PRO A 161 0.45 -6.50 -23.36
N ALA A 162 0.18 -7.09 -24.52
CA ALA A 162 0.68 -6.56 -25.78
C ALA A 162 0.25 -5.09 -25.90
N GLN A 163 1.21 -4.18 -25.87
CA GLN A 163 0.96 -2.77 -26.20
C GLN A 163 0.45 -2.77 -27.63
N GLY A 164 -0.85 -2.54 -27.80
CA GLY A 164 -1.44 -2.33 -29.12
C GLY A 164 -0.73 -1.13 -29.76
N PHE A 165 -0.09 -1.38 -30.90
CA PHE A 165 0.58 -0.38 -31.72
C PHE A 165 -0.40 0.67 -32.26
#